data_AF-A0A662P816-F1
#
_entry.id   AF-A0A662P816-F1
#
_cell.length_a   1.000
_cell.length_b   1.000
_cell.length_c   1.000
_cell.angle_alpha   90.00
_cell.angle_beta   90.00
_cell.angle_gamma   90.00
#
_symmetry.space_group_name_H-M   'P 1'
#
loop_
_entity.id
_entity.type
_entity.pdbx_description
1 polymer ?
#
loop_
_entity_poly.entity_id
_entity_poly.type
_entity_poly.pdbx_seq_one_letter_code
_entity_poly.pdbx_strand_id
1 'polypeptide(L)'
;DGFLVEDLKTKEKKVLASKDKIGFRLRGYYFDPDAIKFVEKALKREGEIMVYDEIGYLEMGGFLDIFKYLKNNSIVIVRKDILKDVLENMEDYRVFTVTEKNRDFILDEVLALCNNVF
;
A
#
# COMPACT_ATOMS: atom_id res chain seq x y z
N ASP A 1 9.57 -8.14 -19.49
CA ASP A 1 9.72 -8.26 -18.01
C ASP A 1 8.73 -7.38 -17.29
N GLY A 2 8.02 -7.95 -16.32
CA GLY A 2 6.99 -7.26 -15.57
C GLY A 2 7.04 -7.57 -14.07
N PHE A 3 6.48 -6.68 -13.27
CA PHE A 3 6.26 -6.87 -11.85
C PHE A 3 5.03 -7.73 -11.63
N LEU A 4 5.18 -8.80 -10.87
CA LEU A 4 4.11 -9.72 -10.54
C LEU A 4 3.53 -9.38 -9.17
N VAL A 5 2.22 -9.53 -9.05
CA VAL A 5 1.53 -9.64 -7.76
C VAL A 5 1.11 -11.09 -7.56
N GLU A 6 1.30 -11.61 -6.36
CA GLU A 6 0.90 -12.96 -5.95
C GLU A 6 -0.02 -12.86 -4.74
N ASP A 7 -1.15 -13.56 -4.80
CA ASP A 7 -1.95 -13.83 -3.61
C ASP A 7 -1.39 -15.06 -2.89
N LEU A 8 -0.76 -14.85 -1.75
CA LEU A 8 -0.10 -15.92 -1.00
C LEU A 8 -1.04 -17.03 -0.53
N LYS A 9 -2.34 -16.75 -0.39
CA LYS A 9 -3.36 -17.74 0.03
C LYS A 9 -3.73 -18.67 -1.11
N THR A 10 -3.94 -18.13 -2.31
CA THR A 10 -4.42 -18.90 -3.48
C THR A 10 -3.29 -19.33 -4.41
N LYS A 11 -2.10 -18.72 -4.27
CA LYS A 11 -0.96 -18.82 -5.17
C LYS A 11 -1.22 -18.30 -6.59
N GLU A 12 -2.36 -17.62 -6.82
CA GLU A 12 -2.63 -16.96 -8.09
C GLU A 12 -1.67 -15.79 -8.28
N LYS A 13 -1.13 -15.65 -9.50
CA LYS A 13 -0.21 -14.58 -9.88
C LYS A 13 -0.77 -13.79 -11.05
N LYS A 14 -0.54 -12.48 -11.07
CA LYS A 14 -0.84 -11.59 -12.20
C LYS A 14 0.30 -10.63 -12.46
N VAL A 15 0.48 -10.25 -13.72
CA VAL A 15 1.40 -9.16 -14.09
C VAL A 15 0.72 -7.85 -13.72
N LEU A 16 1.22 -7.17 -12.70
CA LEU A 16 0.71 -5.88 -12.27
C LEU A 16 1.19 -4.76 -13.17
N ALA A 17 2.49 -4.76 -13.50
CA ALA A 17 3.10 -3.73 -14.31
C ALA A 17 4.15 -4.29 -15.28
N SER A 18 4.30 -3.70 -16.46
CA SER A 18 5.31 -4.08 -17.46
C SER A 18 5.82 -2.84 -18.20
N LYS A 19 6.97 -2.96 -18.85
CA LYS A 19 7.40 -1.98 -19.87
C LYS A 19 6.64 -2.15 -21.19
N ASP A 20 6.11 -3.34 -21.43
CA ASP A 20 5.24 -3.65 -22.57
C ASP A 20 3.81 -3.17 -22.30
N LYS A 21 3.08 -2.82 -23.37
CA LYS A 21 1.74 -2.25 -23.26
C LYS A 21 0.71 -3.30 -22.84
N ILE A 22 0.37 -3.33 -21.54
CA ILE A 22 -0.64 -4.23 -20.95
C ILE A 22 -1.87 -3.51 -20.39
N GLY A 23 -1.93 -2.19 -20.48
CA GLY A 23 -3.04 -1.39 -19.96
C GLY A 23 -2.74 0.10 -20.00
N PHE A 24 -3.00 0.81 -18.91
CA PHE A 24 -2.75 2.25 -18.84
C PHE A 24 -1.31 2.55 -18.46
N ARG A 25 -0.78 3.68 -18.94
CA ARG A 25 0.58 4.10 -18.64
C ARG A 25 0.60 5.01 -17.43
N LEU A 26 1.43 4.69 -16.45
CA LEU A 26 1.76 5.56 -15.33
C LEU A 26 3.28 5.62 -15.22
N ARG A 27 3.84 6.82 -15.41
CA ARG A 27 5.29 7.06 -15.47
C ARG A 27 5.97 6.14 -16.50
N GLY A 28 6.95 5.34 -16.05
CA GLY A 28 7.77 4.46 -16.88
C GLY A 28 7.17 3.09 -17.18
N TYR A 29 5.96 2.79 -16.68
CA TYR A 29 5.35 1.46 -16.77
C TYR A 29 3.91 1.50 -17.25
N TYR A 30 3.46 0.39 -17.82
CA TYR A 30 2.07 0.09 -18.09
C TYR A 30 1.53 -0.83 -17.00
N PHE A 31 0.37 -0.49 -16.45
CA PHE A 31 -0.31 -1.25 -15.41
C PHE A 31 -1.52 -1.99 -15.99
N ASP A 32 -1.70 -3.24 -15.55
CA ASP A 32 -2.85 -4.07 -15.91
C ASP A 32 -4.04 -3.74 -14.98
N PRO A 33 -5.17 -3.22 -15.50
CA PRO A 33 -6.36 -2.94 -14.70
C PRO A 33 -6.93 -4.18 -13.98
N ASP A 34 -6.81 -5.38 -14.56
CA ASP A 34 -7.31 -6.59 -13.94
C ASP A 34 -6.42 -7.08 -12.80
N ALA A 35 -5.11 -6.79 -12.86
CA ALA A 35 -4.22 -6.98 -11.72
C ALA A 35 -4.51 -5.99 -10.58
N ILE A 36 -4.96 -4.76 -10.88
CA ILE A 36 -5.43 -3.82 -9.85
C ILE A 36 -6.69 -4.35 -9.16
N LYS A 37 -7.69 -4.81 -9.93
CA LYS A 37 -8.89 -5.44 -9.34
C LYS A 37 -8.53 -6.67 -8.51
N PHE A 38 -7.48 -7.39 -8.88
CA PHE A 38 -6.98 -8.52 -8.11
C PHE A 38 -6.42 -8.07 -6.75
N VAL A 39 -5.67 -6.96 -6.70
CA VAL A 39 -5.24 -6.33 -5.44
C VAL A 39 -6.45 -5.87 -4.62
N GLU A 40 -7.45 -5.22 -5.24
CA GLU A 40 -8.66 -4.79 -4.52
C GLU A 40 -9.42 -5.94 -3.86
N LYS A 41 -9.45 -7.12 -4.50
CA LYS A 41 -10.04 -8.32 -3.88
C LYS A 41 -9.28 -8.76 -2.63
N ALA A 42 -7.96 -8.59 -2.60
CA ALA A 42 -7.16 -8.89 -1.41
C ALA A 42 -7.41 -7.87 -0.29
N LEU A 43 -7.56 -6.58 -0.62
CA LEU A 43 -7.85 -5.51 0.33
C LEU A 43 -9.21 -5.65 1.02
N LYS A 44 -10.18 -6.29 0.36
CA LYS A 44 -11.51 -6.59 0.93
C LYS A 44 -11.52 -7.74 1.95
N ARG A 45 -10.39 -8.38 2.23
CA ARG A 45 -10.33 -9.51 3.15
C ARG A 45 -10.38 -9.04 4.59
N GLU A 46 -10.98 -9.88 5.45
CA GLU A 46 -10.93 -9.66 6.89
C GLU A 46 -9.58 -10.03 7.49
N GLY A 47 -9.21 -9.32 8.56
CA GLY A 47 -7.93 -9.44 9.24
C GLY A 47 -7.81 -8.40 10.35
N GLU A 48 -6.97 -8.68 11.35
CA GLU A 48 -6.78 -7.84 12.54
C GLU A 48 -5.96 -6.58 12.26
N ILE A 49 -4.96 -6.70 11.37
CA ILE A 49 -4.09 -5.60 10.94
C ILE A 49 -3.99 -5.62 9.42
N MET A 50 -4.15 -4.46 8.79
CA MET A 50 -3.79 -4.27 7.40
C MET A 50 -2.40 -3.64 7.31
N VAL A 51 -1.53 -4.20 6.47
CA VAL A 51 -0.24 -3.58 6.13
C VAL A 51 -0.23 -3.27 4.64
N TYR A 52 0.01 -2.01 4.28
CA TYR A 52 0.06 -1.55 2.89
C TYR A 52 1.38 -0.84 2.58
N ASP A 53 2.21 -1.45 1.75
CA ASP A 53 3.50 -0.93 1.29
C ASP A 53 3.48 -0.85 -0.24
N GLU A 54 3.49 0.31 -0.90
CA GLU A 54 3.58 1.70 -0.45
C GLU A 54 2.43 2.49 -1.11
N ILE A 55 1.80 3.45 -0.41
CA ILE A 55 0.96 4.46 -1.08
C ILE A 55 1.87 5.34 -1.91
N GLY A 56 1.64 5.34 -3.22
CA GLY A 56 2.40 6.07 -4.20
C GLY A 56 1.51 6.71 -5.26
N TYR A 57 2.07 6.91 -6.44
CA TYR A 57 1.39 7.61 -7.53
C TYR A 57 0.24 6.82 -8.16
N LEU A 58 0.17 5.51 -7.94
CA LEU A 58 -0.95 4.70 -8.42
C LEU A 58 -2.22 5.08 -7.65
N GLU A 59 -2.11 5.12 -6.32
CA GLU A 59 -3.20 5.46 -5.42
C GLU A 59 -3.55 6.94 -5.56
N MET A 60 -2.55 7.82 -5.52
CA MET A 60 -2.76 9.27 -5.68
C MET A 60 -3.30 9.65 -7.06
N GLY A 61 -3.07 8.82 -8.09
CA GLY A 61 -3.63 9.00 -9.43
C GLY A 61 -5.10 8.57 -9.55
N GLY A 62 -5.70 8.03 -8.50
CA GLY A 62 -7.08 7.52 -8.50
C GLY A 62 -7.26 6.18 -9.22
N PHE A 63 -6.16 5.47 -9.54
CA PHE A 63 -6.23 4.16 -10.18
C PHE A 63 -6.54 3.04 -9.18
N LEU A 64 -6.20 3.25 -7.91
CA LEU A 64 -6.55 2.39 -6.78
C LEU A 64 -6.89 3.26 -5.58
N ASP A 65 -8.14 3.23 -5.14
CA ASP A 65 -8.58 4.01 -3.98
C ASP A 65 -8.36 3.20 -2.70
N ILE A 66 -7.14 3.22 -2.18
CA ILE A 66 -6.76 2.48 -0.96
C ILE A 66 -7.48 2.99 0.29
N PHE A 67 -7.85 4.27 0.33
CA PHE A 67 -8.47 4.92 1.49
C PHE A 67 -9.82 4.28 1.85
N LYS A 68 -10.56 3.78 0.85
CA LYS A 68 -11.81 3.02 1.03
C LYS A 68 -11.64 1.68 1.76
N TYR A 69 -10.41 1.15 1.81
CA TYR A 69 -10.11 -0.15 2.39
C TYR A 69 -9.34 -0.05 3.71
N LEU A 70 -8.93 1.17 4.12
CA LEU A 70 -8.25 1.38 5.40
C LEU A 70 -9.16 0.94 6.55
N LYS A 71 -8.60 0.12 7.44
CA LYS A 71 -9.22 -0.30 8.70
C LYS A 71 -8.63 0.50 9.85
N ASN A 72 -9.32 0.52 11.00
CA ASN A 72 -8.82 1.20 12.22
C ASN A 72 -7.37 0.79 12.56
N ASN A 73 -7.04 -0.49 12.35
CA ASN A 73 -5.69 -1.03 12.57
C ASN A 73 -4.95 -1.20 11.24
N SER A 74 -4.52 -0.10 10.65
CA SER A 74 -3.73 -0.11 9.41
C SER A 74 -2.34 0.46 9.62
N ILE A 75 -1.32 -0.22 9.10
CA ILE A 75 0.04 0.28 8.95
C ILE A 75 0.24 0.58 7.46
N VAL A 76 0.57 1.83 7.15
CA VAL A 76 0.68 2.30 5.78
C VAL A 76 2.05 2.93 5.59
N ILE A 77 2.78 2.47 4.57
CA ILE A 77 4.04 3.07 4.15
C ILE A 77 3.71 4.09 3.07
N VAL A 78 4.22 5.31 3.21
CA VAL A 78 3.87 6.45 2.35
C VAL A 78 5.15 7.11 1.84
N ARG A 79 5.18 7.45 0.54
CA ARG A 79 6.28 8.27 0.00
C ARG A 79 6.34 9.62 0.68
N LYS A 80 7.55 10.02 1.08
CA LYS A 80 7.76 11.30 1.75
C LYS A 80 7.26 12.51 0.96
N ASP A 81 7.38 12.49 -0.37
CA ASP A 81 7.01 13.62 -1.23
C ASP A 81 5.49 13.81 -1.38
N ILE A 82 4.69 12.78 -1.12
CA ILE A 82 3.21 12.84 -1.20
C ILE A 82 2.53 12.75 0.17
N LEU A 83 3.30 12.68 1.26
CA LEU A 83 2.78 12.49 2.61
C LEU A 83 1.68 13.51 2.93
N LYS A 84 1.89 14.78 2.58
CA LYS A 84 0.90 15.83 2.85
C LYS A 84 -0.46 15.52 2.23
N ASP A 85 -0.49 15.15 0.96
CA ASP A 85 -1.71 14.85 0.22
C ASP A 85 -2.42 13.59 0.77
N VAL A 86 -1.63 12.61 1.24
CA VAL A 86 -2.16 11.41 1.91
C VAL A 86 -2.79 11.76 3.25
N LEU A 87 -2.14 12.60 4.06
CA LEU A 87 -2.65 13.01 5.36
C LEU A 87 -3.92 13.87 5.27
N GLU A 88 -4.14 14.58 4.16
CA GLU A 88 -5.41 15.28 3.89
C GLU A 88 -6.60 14.33 3.73
N ASN A 89 -6.36 13.05 3.44
CA ASN A 89 -7.38 12.01 3.24
C ASN A 89 -7.46 11.01 4.41
N MET A 90 -6.78 11.28 5.53
CA MET A 90 -6.77 10.40 6.70
C MET A 90 -7.16 11.16 7.96
N GLU A 91 -8.02 10.53 8.76
CA GLU A 91 -8.34 10.96 10.11
C GLU A 91 -7.68 10.00 11.11
N ASP A 92 -7.35 10.48 12.31
CA ASP A 92 -6.79 9.68 13.42
C ASP A 92 -5.58 8.80 13.05
N TYR A 93 -4.44 9.45 12.82
CA TYR A 93 -3.19 8.79 12.43
C TYR A 93 -2.01 9.15 13.34
N ARG A 94 -0.99 8.31 13.31
CA ARG A 94 0.34 8.60 13.87
C ARG A 94 1.40 8.44 12.80
N VAL A 95 2.22 9.46 12.61
CA VAL A 95 3.27 9.47 11.60
C VAL A 95 4.62 9.13 12.23
N PHE A 96 5.27 8.11 11.68
CA PHE A 96 6.64 7.75 11.99
C PHE A 96 7.53 8.08 10.80
N THR A 97 8.48 9.01 10.97
CA THR A 97 9.46 9.29 9.92
C THR A 97 10.67 8.40 10.12
N VAL A 98 10.87 7.47 9.19
CA VAL A 98 12.06 6.62 9.14
C VAL A 98 13.27 7.42 8.67
N THR A 99 14.39 7.27 9.37
CA THR A 99 15.69 7.90 9.11
C THR A 99 16.80 6.86 9.33
N GLU A 100 18.02 7.14 8.87
CA GLU A 100 19.17 6.26 9.14
C GLU A 100 19.43 6.02 10.63
N LYS A 101 19.04 6.98 11.49
CA LYS A 101 19.27 6.90 12.94
C LYS A 101 18.27 6.01 13.68
N ASN A 102 17.08 5.78 13.12
CA ASN A 102 16.01 5.04 13.82
C ASN A 102 15.51 3.80 13.07
N ARG A 103 15.93 3.57 11.82
CA ARG A 103 15.43 2.45 10.99
C ARG A 103 15.58 1.06 11.63
N ASP A 104 16.55 0.88 12.52
CA ASP A 104 16.83 -0.41 13.15
C ASP A 104 15.95 -0.69 14.39
N PHE A 105 15.27 0.31 14.96
CA PHE A 105 14.44 0.16 16.17
C PHE A 105 13.02 0.76 16.05
N ILE A 106 12.71 1.47 14.96
CA ILE A 106 11.39 2.09 14.77
C ILE A 106 10.24 1.08 14.74
N LEU A 107 10.52 -0.17 14.36
CA LEU A 107 9.53 -1.24 14.38
C LEU A 107 8.99 -1.47 15.80
N ASP A 108 9.85 -1.43 16.82
CA ASP A 108 9.44 -1.63 18.21
C ASP A 108 8.50 -0.51 18.67
N GLU A 109 8.76 0.74 18.25
CA GLU A 109 7.89 1.88 18.55
C GLU A 109 6.51 1.74 17.88
N VAL A 110 6.46 1.28 16.63
CA VAL A 110 5.21 1.03 15.90
C VAL A 110 4.43 -0.10 16.57
N LEU A 111 5.09 -1.22 16.87
CA LEU A 111 4.44 -2.38 17.49
C LEU A 111 3.95 -2.11 18.92
N ALA A 112 4.65 -1.29 19.69
CA ALA A 112 4.21 -0.87 21.02
C ALA A 112 2.84 -0.16 20.97
N LEU A 113 2.51 0.52 19.86
CA LEU A 113 1.19 1.12 19.69
C LEU A 113 0.13 0.11 19.28
N CYS A 114 0.46 -0.82 18.38
CA CYS A 114 -0.46 -1.89 18.00
C CYS A 114 -0.87 -2.72 19.21
N ASN A 115 0.07 -3.06 20.11
CA ASN A 115 -0.20 -3.87 21.31
C ASN A 115 -1.05 -3.17 22.37
N ASN A 116 -1.23 -1.85 22.30
CA ASN A 116 -2.14 -1.12 23.20
C ASN A 116 -3.58 -1.03 22.68
N VAL A 117 -3.85 -1.60 21.50
CA VAL A 117 -5.15 -1.56 20.82
C VAL A 117 -5.84 -2.93 20.81
N PHE A 118 -5.11 -4.01 21.17
CA PHE A 118 -5.63 -5.37 21.30
C PHE A 118 -5.80 -5.80 22.76
#